data_AF-A0A920EQR3-F1
#
_entry.id   AF-A0A920EQR3-F1
#
_cell.length_a   1.000
_cell.length_b   1.000
_cell.length_c   1.000
_cell.angle_alpha   90.00
_cell.angle_beta   90.00
_cell.angle_gamma   90.00
#
_symmetry.space_group_name_H-M   'P 1'
#
loop_
_entity.id
_entity.type
_entity.pdbx_description
1 polymer ?
#
loop_
_entity_poly.entity_id
_entity_poly.type
_entity_poly.pdbx_seq_one_letter_code
_entity_poly.pdbx_strand_id
1 'polypeptide(L)'
;MPGSSAFFEQGYITYSNRSKISVLGVDKKTLERHGAVSEEVAKQMAKGALNKSRGTIAISITGIAGPGGSDYKPEGLVCFAIAKKNGEIRVETMEYGLRKK
;
A
#
# COMPACT_ATOMS: atom_id res chain seq x y z
N MET A 1 20.85 -6.35 -4.75
CA MET A 1 21.43 -6.29 -6.10
C MET A 1 22.42 -5.12 -6.16
N PRO A 2 23.70 -5.37 -6.49
CA PRO A 2 24.65 -4.28 -6.76
C PRO A 2 24.09 -3.29 -7.80
N GLY A 3 24.29 -1.99 -7.60
CA GLY A 3 23.75 -0.93 -8.48
C GLY A 3 22.30 -0.50 -8.19
N SER A 4 21.66 -1.03 -7.14
CA SER A 4 20.31 -0.62 -6.74
C SER A 4 20.16 0.86 -6.37
N SER A 5 21.23 1.50 -5.91
CA SER A 5 21.26 2.95 -5.66
C SER A 5 20.99 3.80 -6.90
N ALA A 6 21.11 3.24 -8.11
CA ALA A 6 20.80 3.96 -9.36
C ALA A 6 19.29 4.12 -9.60
N PHE A 7 18.44 3.30 -8.96
CA PHE A 7 16.99 3.29 -9.23
C PHE A 7 16.11 3.23 -7.97
N PHE A 8 16.63 2.77 -6.84
CA PHE A 8 15.92 2.73 -5.57
C PHE A 8 16.37 3.89 -4.68
N GLU A 9 15.48 4.86 -4.47
CA GLU A 9 15.80 6.08 -3.74
C GLU A 9 15.49 5.96 -2.24
N GLN A 10 14.26 5.55 -1.88
CA GLN A 10 13.88 5.35 -0.49
C GLN A 10 12.66 4.41 -0.34
N GLY A 11 12.38 3.99 0.89
CA GLY A 11 11.22 3.19 1.24
C GLY A 11 10.57 3.62 2.55
N TYR A 12 9.29 3.27 2.71
CA TYR A 12 8.50 3.60 3.90
C TYR A 12 7.83 2.35 4.46
N ILE A 13 8.04 2.08 5.75
CA ILE A 13 7.36 1.01 6.47
C ILE A 13 6.31 1.64 7.38
N THR A 14 5.04 1.54 6.98
CA THR A 14 3.92 2.22 7.66
C THR A 14 2.88 1.24 8.21
N TYR A 15 3.28 0.47 9.21
CA TYR A 15 2.44 -0.58 9.81
C TYR A 15 1.15 -0.02 10.41
N SER A 16 1.25 0.96 11.32
CA SER A 16 0.08 1.52 12.02
C SER A 16 -0.69 2.52 11.15
N ASN A 17 -2.00 2.64 11.38
CA ASN A 17 -2.82 3.69 10.75
C ASN A 17 -2.25 5.09 10.99
N ARG A 18 -1.74 5.34 12.20
CA ARG A 18 -1.04 6.60 12.54
C ARG A 18 0.15 6.85 11.60
N SER A 19 0.98 5.84 11.36
CA SER A 19 2.14 5.97 10.45
C SER A 19 1.73 6.17 9.00
N LYS A 20 0.66 5.50 8.52
CA LYS A 20 0.10 5.74 7.18
C LYS A 20 -0.30 7.20 7.00
N ILE A 21 -0.94 7.79 8.01
CA ILE A 21 -1.34 9.21 8.01
C ILE A 21 -0.12 10.12 8.09
N SER A 22 0.73 9.99 9.11
CA SER A 22 1.81 10.95 9.36
C SER A 22 2.94 10.87 8.32
N VAL A 23 3.28 9.65 7.89
CA VAL A 23 4.40 9.43 6.96
C VAL A 23 3.93 9.59 5.52
N LEU A 24 2.79 9.05 5.12
CA LEU A 24 2.37 9.01 3.72
C LEU A 24 1.19 9.96 3.40
N GLY A 25 0.61 10.62 4.40
CA GLY A 25 -0.52 11.53 4.17
C GLY A 25 -1.80 10.81 3.76
N VAL A 26 -1.97 9.54 4.14
CA VAL A 26 -3.25 8.83 4.00
C VAL A 26 -4.31 9.58 4.79
N ASP A 27 -5.48 9.82 4.19
CA ASP A 27 -6.59 10.50 4.84
C ASP A 27 -7.19 9.60 5.93
N LYS A 28 -7.36 10.16 7.13
CA LYS A 28 -8.02 9.50 8.25
C LYS A 28 -9.42 9.01 7.87
N LYS A 29 -10.18 9.79 7.09
CA LYS A 29 -11.54 9.42 6.65
C LYS A 29 -11.52 8.22 5.71
N THR A 30 -10.49 8.08 4.88
CA THR A 30 -10.32 6.90 4.01
C THR A 30 -10.07 5.66 4.84
N LEU A 31 -9.20 5.76 5.86
CA LEU A 31 -8.94 4.65 6.80
C LEU A 31 -10.19 4.26 7.60
N GLU A 32 -10.98 5.24 8.06
CA GLU A 32 -12.22 4.99 8.81
C GLU A 32 -13.29 4.32 7.94
N ARG A 33 -13.44 4.73 6.67
CA ARG A 33 -14.47 4.21 5.77
C ARG A 33 -14.11 2.87 5.13
N HIS A 34 -12.87 2.71 4.67
CA HIS A 34 -12.47 1.57 3.86
C HIS A 34 -11.59 0.58 4.64
N GLY A 35 -11.06 0.98 5.80
CA GLY A 35 -10.09 0.20 6.56
C GLY A 35 -8.68 0.25 5.96
N ALA A 36 -7.67 -0.19 6.73
CA ALA A 36 -6.27 -0.11 6.32
C ALA A 36 -5.92 -0.97 5.09
N VAL A 37 -6.62 -2.09 4.91
CA VAL A 37 -6.45 -3.01 3.78
C VAL A 37 -7.55 -2.72 2.78
N SER A 38 -7.29 -1.80 1.85
CA SER A 38 -8.19 -1.40 0.77
C SER A 38 -7.40 -0.76 -0.37
N GLU A 39 -7.99 -0.75 -1.58
CA GLU A 39 -7.37 -0.11 -2.74
C GLU A 39 -7.24 1.41 -2.57
N GLU A 40 -8.17 2.06 -1.88
CA GLU A 40 -8.12 3.50 -1.61
C GLU A 40 -6.94 3.86 -0.72
N VAL A 41 -6.68 3.05 0.32
CA VAL A 41 -5.51 3.24 1.19
C VAL A 41 -4.23 2.93 0.42
N ALA A 42 -4.18 1.83 -0.35
CA ALA A 42 -3.02 1.52 -1.19
C ALA A 42 -2.70 2.67 -2.16
N LYS A 43 -3.70 3.19 -2.86
CA LYS A 43 -3.58 4.35 -3.76
C LYS A 43 -3.02 5.58 -3.05
N GLN A 44 -3.54 5.92 -1.89
CA GLN A 44 -3.04 7.07 -1.12
C GLN A 44 -1.62 6.84 -0.60
N MET A 45 -1.28 5.63 -0.16
CA MET A 45 0.08 5.26 0.23
C MET A 45 1.08 5.43 -0.92
N ALA A 46 0.75 4.93 -2.12
CA ALA A 46 1.63 5.04 -3.29
C ALA A 46 1.79 6.51 -3.72
N LYS A 47 0.69 7.28 -3.78
CA LYS A 47 0.73 8.71 -4.09
C LYS A 47 1.54 9.49 -3.06
N GLY A 48 1.35 9.21 -1.78
CA GLY A 48 2.07 9.80 -0.67
C GLY A 48 3.57 9.54 -0.73
N ALA A 49 3.95 8.28 -0.98
CA ALA A 49 5.35 7.89 -1.14
C ALA A 49 5.99 8.59 -2.34
N LEU A 50 5.31 8.64 -3.48
CA LEU A 50 5.78 9.33 -4.67
C LEU A 50 6.03 10.82 -4.39
N ASN A 51 5.06 11.50 -3.78
CA ASN A 51 5.13 12.94 -3.47
C ASN A 51 6.22 13.31 -2.46
N LYS A 52 6.62 12.36 -1.60
CA LYS A 52 7.66 12.56 -0.58
C LYS A 52 9.04 12.05 -1.01
N SER A 53 9.15 11.56 -2.24
CA SER A 53 10.38 11.04 -2.85
C SER A 53 10.83 11.89 -4.02
N ARG A 54 12.07 11.64 -4.48
CA ARG A 54 12.54 12.10 -5.80
C ARG A 54 12.31 11.06 -6.91
N GLY A 55 11.63 9.96 -6.60
CA GLY A 55 11.32 8.88 -7.53
C GLY A 55 10.32 9.25 -8.62
N THR A 56 10.27 8.45 -9.67
CA THR A 56 9.29 8.57 -10.77
C THR A 56 8.15 7.56 -10.67
N ILE A 57 8.35 6.52 -9.86
CA ILE A 57 7.40 5.44 -9.58
C ILE A 57 7.43 5.18 -8.07
N ALA A 58 6.26 4.98 -7.47
CA ALA A 58 6.13 4.46 -6.12
C ALA A 58 5.16 3.28 -6.11
N ILE A 59 5.49 2.27 -5.32
CA ILE A 59 4.67 1.08 -5.10
C ILE A 59 4.25 1.05 -3.64
N SER A 60 3.00 0.70 -3.37
CA SER A 60 2.51 0.46 -2.02
C SER A 60 1.85 -0.90 -1.90
N ILE A 61 1.87 -1.41 -0.68
CA ILE A 61 1.27 -2.69 -0.30
C ILE A 61 0.59 -2.51 1.05
N THR A 62 -0.65 -2.94 1.16
CA THR A 62 -1.35 -3.09 2.44
C THR A 62 -2.18 -4.36 2.41
N GLY A 63 -2.05 -5.20 3.42
CA GLY A 63 -2.64 -6.53 3.40
C GLY A 63 -2.68 -7.19 4.76
N ILE A 64 -3.35 -8.34 4.81
CA ILE A 64 -3.47 -9.20 5.99
C ILE A 64 -2.56 -10.41 5.77
N ALA A 65 -1.35 -10.38 6.32
CA ALA A 65 -0.40 -11.46 6.14
C ALA A 65 -0.75 -12.74 6.93
N GLY A 66 -1.51 -12.61 8.02
CA GLY A 66 -1.85 -13.71 8.92
C GLY A 66 -0.91 -13.87 10.13
N PRO A 67 -1.27 -14.74 11.10
CA PRO A 67 -2.58 -15.40 11.19
C PRO A 67 -3.69 -14.41 11.57
N GLY A 68 -4.90 -14.64 11.04
CA GLY A 68 -6.09 -13.87 11.39
C GLY A 68 -6.64 -12.99 10.27
N GLY A 69 -7.79 -12.36 10.51
CA GLY A 69 -8.57 -11.62 9.53
C GLY A 69 -10.05 -11.62 9.91
N SER A 70 -10.93 -11.28 8.96
CA SER A 70 -12.38 -11.45 9.10
C SER A 70 -12.95 -12.10 7.85
N ASP A 71 -14.21 -12.56 7.91
CA ASP A 71 -14.88 -13.12 6.73
C ASP A 71 -14.94 -12.13 5.55
N TYR A 72 -15.00 -10.83 5.84
CA TYR A 72 -15.02 -9.77 4.83
C TYR A 72 -13.63 -9.36 4.34
N LYS A 73 -12.57 -9.64 5.13
CA LYS A 73 -11.18 -9.36 4.79
C LYS A 73 -10.33 -10.54 5.25
N PRO A 74 -10.26 -11.60 4.42
CA PRO A 74 -9.62 -12.83 4.82
C PRO A 74 -8.10 -12.65 4.94
N GLU A 75 -7.48 -13.59 5.64
CA GLU A 75 -6.04 -13.79 5.59
C GLU A 75 -5.57 -13.94 4.14
N GLY A 76 -4.46 -13.29 3.79
CA GLY A 76 -3.91 -13.27 2.45
C GLY A 76 -4.55 -12.25 1.51
N LEU A 77 -5.53 -11.45 1.95
CA LEU A 77 -6.00 -10.30 1.18
C LEU A 77 -4.92 -9.20 1.16
N VAL A 78 -4.48 -8.80 -0.04
CA VAL A 78 -3.44 -7.78 -0.23
C VAL A 78 -3.85 -6.82 -1.34
N CYS A 79 -3.85 -5.53 -1.03
CA CYS A 79 -4.04 -4.45 -1.99
C CYS A 79 -2.68 -3.84 -2.37
N PHE A 80 -2.44 -3.74 -3.66
CA PHE A 80 -1.27 -3.14 -4.27
C PHE A 80 -1.66 -1.85 -4.97
N ALA A 81 -0.74 -0.88 -5.01
CA ALA A 81 -0.86 0.26 -5.91
C ALA A 81 0.48 0.65 -6.52
N ILE A 82 0.45 1.13 -7.76
CA ILE A 82 1.59 1.70 -8.47
C ILE A 82 1.19 3.12 -8.90
N ALA A 83 1.91 4.12 -8.40
CA ALA A 83 1.75 5.52 -8.79
C ALA A 83 2.95 5.96 -9.62
N LYS A 84 2.70 6.67 -10.72
CA LYS A 84 3.72 7.24 -11.61
C LYS A 84 3.68 8.76 -11.58
N LYS A 85 4.82 9.41 -11.83
CA LYS A 85 4.95 10.88 -11.84
C LYS A 85 4.08 11.59 -12.89
N ASN A 86 3.67 10.87 -13.94
CA ASN A 86 2.72 11.38 -14.95
C ASN A 86 1.26 11.39 -14.47
N GLY A 87 0.99 11.00 -13.21
CA GLY A 87 -0.36 10.98 -12.62
C GLY A 87 -1.11 9.66 -12.79
N GLU A 88 -0.61 8.71 -13.57
CA GLU A 88 -1.21 7.37 -13.67
C GLU A 88 -1.08 6.63 -12.34
N ILE A 89 -2.19 6.06 -11.87
CA ILE A 89 -2.19 5.18 -10.70
C ILE A 89 -3.00 3.93 -11.03
N ARG A 90 -2.41 2.75 -10.82
CA ARG A 90 -3.09 1.46 -10.88
C ARG A 90 -3.19 0.86 -9.49
N VAL A 91 -4.30 0.19 -9.24
CA VAL A 91 -4.56 -0.55 -8.00
C VAL A 91 -5.01 -1.96 -8.36
N GLU A 92 -4.67 -2.92 -7.51
CA GLU A 92 -5.10 -4.30 -7.67
C GLU A 92 -5.18 -4.97 -6.30
N THR A 93 -6.23 -5.75 -6.08
CA THR A 93 -6.39 -6.56 -4.88
C THR A 93 -6.27 -8.03 -5.23
N MET A 94 -5.43 -8.73 -4.48
CA MET A 94 -5.15 -10.16 -4.65
C MET A 94 -5.44 -10.90 -3.36
N GLU A 95 -5.92 -12.14 -3.49
CA GLU A 95 -6.13 -13.05 -2.36
C GLU A 95 -5.15 -14.22 -2.47
N TYR A 96 -4.21 -14.29 -1.55
CA TYR A 96 -3.19 -15.34 -1.44
C TYR A 96 -3.47 -16.36 -0.32
N GLY A 97 -4.56 -16.17 0.42
CA GLY A 97 -4.97 -17.09 1.48
C GLY A 97 -5.21 -18.49 0.93
N LEU A 98 -5.20 -19.48 1.83
CA LEU A 98 -5.59 -20.85 1.48
C LEU A 98 -7.03 -20.82 0.93
N ARG A 99 -7.18 -20.86 -0.40
CA ARG A 99 -8.46 -21.26 -1.00
C ARG A 99 -8.76 -22.63 -0.42
N LYS A 100 -9.76 -22.72 0.45
CA LYS A 100 -10.32 -24.01 0.85
C LYS A 100 -10.70 -24.71 -0.46
N LYS A 101 -9.98 -25.78 -0.78
CA LYS A 101 -10.32 -26.67 -1.89
C LYS A 101 -11.71 -27.23 -1.71
#